data_AF-A0A2B4SGN4-F1
#
_entry.id   AF-A0A2B4SGN4-F1
#
_cell.length_a   1.000
_cell.length_b   1.000
_cell.length_c   1.000
_cell.angle_alpha   90.00
_cell.angle_beta   90.00
_cell.angle_gamma   90.00
#
_symmetry.space_group_name_H-M   'P 1'
#
loop_
_entity.id
_entity.type
_entity.pdbx_description
1 polymer ?
#
loop_
_entity_poly.entity_id
_entity_poly.type
_entity_poly.pdbx_seq_one_letter_code
_entity_poly.pdbx_strand_id
1 'polypeptide(L)'
;MSTSEIAAAQNADLSRAHDEEVDVENGASNLKRKRASSLDGRPRHQWKFWLLRNYAHSQGGMTLFNEIVEHADKEKDSLRLETSANPKLVGDLISALWGDKVKKVRRGQRIDRKYCVLNLIRKQGQTVQPPDYDVTNDFQQLAKNDTFQLPIGWYKVVDNPCRISFVHPEPLEFGNQRIYKEIVMELSPEKNVSFIVKSHSCELHLSTLNVERIVKDLTVSEKTEVVLDFVNTSKLCLGCILPEDDSIRSLIPHQTGVLKTLNNSEVLTQNRAFSSKCQLFVCYAGKQCSKCSGVSRTYKRRKGRRETGESFHKHCNKRYLTKDEIFQQLQEQRKLNRKHDQEKEDDQSPGSEDGESNTSDDSGTEEEKD
;
A
#
# COMPACT_ATOMS: atom_id res chain seq x y z
N MET A 1 37.87 -33.60 39.80
CA MET A 1 39.11 -32.79 39.75
C MET A 1 39.20 -32.26 38.34
N SER A 2 38.91 -30.98 38.06
CA SER A 2 39.56 -29.79 38.64
C SER A 2 41.05 -29.79 38.23
N THR A 3 41.67 -28.74 37.72
CA THR A 3 41.29 -27.34 37.49
C THR A 3 42.63 -26.65 37.10
N SER A 4 42.54 -25.42 36.59
CA SER A 4 43.30 -24.29 37.17
C SER A 4 44.82 -24.39 37.37
N GLU A 5 45.63 -24.67 36.33
CA GLU A 5 47.08 -24.38 36.47
C GLU A 5 47.69 -23.72 35.24
N ILE A 6 46.91 -22.99 34.44
CA ILE A 6 47.47 -21.99 33.51
C ILE A 6 46.65 -20.70 33.60
N ALA A 7 46.55 -20.17 34.82
CA ALA A 7 46.35 -18.76 35.07
C ALA A 7 47.67 -18.19 35.62
N ALA A 8 47.88 -16.91 35.39
CA ALA A 8 48.87 -16.06 36.06
C ALA A 8 50.30 -16.08 35.50
N ALA A 9 50.51 -15.40 34.37
CA ALA A 9 51.68 -14.53 34.17
C ALA A 9 51.51 -13.72 32.88
N GLN A 10 50.65 -12.70 32.88
CA GLN A 10 50.70 -11.55 31.95
C GLN A 10 49.69 -10.50 32.42
N ASN A 11 49.99 -9.91 33.56
CA ASN A 11 49.44 -8.64 34.03
C ASN A 11 50.62 -7.69 34.21
N ALA A 12 50.34 -6.40 34.02
CA ALA A 12 51.20 -5.24 34.30
C ALA A 12 52.21 -4.87 33.22
N ASP A 13 51.78 -4.03 32.28
CA ASP A 13 52.37 -2.69 32.16
C ASP A 13 51.48 -1.79 31.30
N LEU A 14 51.46 -0.49 31.65
CA LEU A 14 50.71 0.62 31.01
C LEU A 14 49.33 0.97 31.62
N SER A 15 49.33 1.21 32.93
CA SER A 15 48.51 2.28 33.52
C SER A 15 49.42 3.44 33.91
N ARG A 16 49.34 4.59 33.23
CA ARG A 16 49.42 5.93 33.87
C ARG A 16 49.33 7.10 32.88
N ALA A 17 48.58 8.12 33.34
CA ALA A 17 48.58 9.53 32.97
C ALA A 17 47.74 9.88 31.70
N HIS A 18 46.82 10.85 31.70
CA HIS A 18 46.67 12.05 32.50
C HIS A 18 45.18 12.42 32.68
N ASP A 19 44.87 12.91 33.88
CA ASP A 19 43.69 13.73 34.20
C ASP A 19 43.77 15.08 33.47
N GLU A 20 42.63 15.55 32.94
CA GLU A 20 42.30 16.98 32.91
C GLU A 20 40.77 17.12 32.87
N GLU A 21 40.21 17.45 34.05
CA GLU A 21 38.89 18.05 34.21
C GLU A 21 38.91 19.46 33.59
N VAL A 22 37.94 19.75 32.73
CA VAL A 22 37.50 21.13 32.48
C VAL A 22 35.98 21.15 32.48
N ASP A 23 35.44 21.70 33.56
CA ASP A 23 34.06 22.16 33.67
C ASP A 23 33.80 23.30 32.69
N VAL A 24 32.80 23.15 31.81
CA VAL A 24 32.05 24.28 31.26
C VAL A 24 30.57 23.89 31.19
N GLU A 25 29.81 24.48 32.11
CA GLU A 25 28.35 24.58 32.10
C GLU A 25 27.81 25.30 30.84
N ASN A 26 26.52 25.01 30.59
CA ASN A 26 25.54 25.75 29.79
C ASN A 26 25.38 25.40 28.30
N GLY A 27 24.24 24.77 28.02
CA GLY A 27 23.73 24.64 26.65
C GLY A 27 22.53 23.71 26.53
N ALA A 28 21.44 24.00 27.26
CA ALA A 28 20.18 23.29 27.08
C ALA A 28 19.72 23.35 25.61
N SER A 29 19.74 22.21 24.92
CA SER A 29 19.01 22.05 23.66
C SER A 29 18.36 20.67 23.59
N ASN A 30 17.03 20.73 23.44
CA ASN A 30 16.10 19.63 23.41
C ASN A 30 16.34 18.69 22.22
N LEU A 31 17.25 17.74 22.36
CA LEU A 31 17.30 16.57 21.50
C LEU A 31 16.29 15.54 22.02
N LYS A 32 15.13 15.46 21.36
CA LYS A 32 14.19 14.33 21.46
C LYS A 32 14.95 13.05 21.12
N ARG A 33 15.52 12.43 22.16
CA ARG A 33 16.17 11.13 22.13
C ARG A 33 15.07 10.10 21.75
N LYS A 34 14.95 9.80 20.45
CA LYS A 34 14.17 8.66 19.95
C LYS A 34 14.81 7.41 20.55
N ARG A 35 14.23 6.91 21.64
CA ARG A 35 14.61 5.62 22.22
C ARG A 35 14.37 4.56 21.16
N ALA A 36 15.45 3.96 20.67
CA ALA A 36 15.40 2.63 20.08
C ALA A 36 14.77 1.71 21.13
N SER A 37 13.61 1.13 20.81
CA SER A 37 12.92 0.22 21.71
C SER A 37 13.44 -1.19 21.47
N SER A 38 14.46 -1.57 22.23
CA SER A 38 14.86 -2.97 22.39
C SER A 38 13.95 -3.64 23.41
N LEU A 39 13.49 -4.86 23.09
CA LEU A 39 12.91 -5.88 23.97
C LEU A 39 11.48 -5.70 24.57
N ASP A 40 10.77 -4.61 24.29
CA ASP A 40 9.37 -4.39 24.80
C ASP A 40 8.25 -4.81 23.81
N GLY A 41 8.57 -5.63 22.81
CA GLY A 41 7.70 -5.84 21.65
C GLY A 41 6.48 -6.74 21.89
N ARG A 42 6.53 -7.68 22.82
CA ARG A 42 5.55 -8.80 22.87
C ARG A 42 4.09 -8.33 23.11
N PRO A 43 3.79 -7.47 24.10
CA PRO A 43 2.43 -6.98 24.34
C PRO A 43 1.91 -6.13 23.17
N ARG A 44 2.82 -5.37 22.53
CA ARG A 44 2.49 -4.51 21.39
C ARG A 44 2.10 -5.31 20.16
N HIS A 45 2.74 -6.46 19.91
CA HIS A 45 2.35 -7.37 18.84
C HIS A 45 1.00 -8.02 19.12
N GLN A 46 0.73 -8.44 20.35
CA GLN A 46 -0.55 -9.04 20.73
C GLN A 46 -1.73 -8.06 20.56
N TRP A 47 -1.61 -6.83 21.05
CA TRP A 47 -2.63 -5.78 20.81
C TRP A 47 -2.81 -5.45 19.33
N LYS A 48 -1.74 -5.57 18.54
CA LYS A 48 -1.79 -5.36 17.10
C LYS A 48 -2.53 -6.50 16.39
N PHE A 49 -2.29 -7.75 16.77
CA PHE A 49 -3.03 -8.90 16.24
C PHE A 49 -4.49 -8.88 16.68
N TRP A 50 -4.75 -8.46 17.91
CA TRP A 50 -6.09 -8.20 18.39
C TRP A 50 -6.83 -7.16 17.54
N LEU A 51 -6.17 -6.04 17.20
CA LEU A 51 -6.73 -5.03 16.30
C LEU A 51 -7.02 -5.61 14.91
N LEU A 52 -6.09 -6.38 14.34
CA LEU A 52 -6.29 -7.06 13.05
C LEU A 52 -7.44 -8.06 13.10
N ARG A 53 -7.57 -8.82 14.19
CA ARG A 53 -8.64 -9.81 14.42
C ARG A 53 -10.02 -9.15 14.46
N ASN A 54 -10.11 -8.00 15.12
CA ASN A 54 -11.39 -7.40 15.48
C ASN A 54 -11.82 -6.22 14.59
N TYR A 55 -10.92 -5.65 13.78
CA TYR A 55 -11.20 -4.46 12.98
C TYR A 55 -10.68 -4.62 11.55
N ALA A 56 -11.36 -3.97 10.61
CA ALA A 56 -11.00 -3.95 9.20
C ALA A 56 -11.17 -2.55 8.61
N HIS A 57 -10.35 -2.26 7.61
CA HIS A 57 -10.52 -1.06 6.80
C HIS A 57 -11.79 -1.19 5.96
N SER A 58 -12.69 -0.21 6.05
CA SER A 58 -13.90 -0.11 5.21
C SER A 58 -14.17 1.36 4.89
N GLN A 59 -14.16 1.71 3.60
CA GLN A 59 -14.31 3.09 3.16
C GLN A 59 -15.66 3.66 3.59
N GLY A 60 -15.63 4.83 4.26
CA GLY A 60 -16.84 5.48 4.80
C GLY A 60 -17.32 4.91 6.14
N GLY A 61 -16.78 3.76 6.58
CA GLY A 61 -17.06 3.18 7.88
C GLY A 61 -16.52 4.04 9.03
N MET A 62 -17.14 3.96 10.20
CA MET A 62 -16.75 4.74 11.37
C MET A 62 -16.96 3.95 12.65
N THR A 63 -15.95 3.94 13.51
CA THR A 63 -16.02 3.34 14.86
C THR A 63 -15.62 4.38 15.90
N LEU A 64 -16.28 4.42 17.06
CA LEU A 64 -15.85 5.33 18.14
C LEU A 64 -14.51 4.86 18.69
N PHE A 65 -13.60 5.79 18.93
CA PHE A 65 -12.27 5.43 19.43
C PHE A 65 -12.34 4.80 20.83
N ASN A 66 -13.25 5.30 21.68
CA ASN A 66 -13.45 4.75 23.02
C ASN A 66 -14.01 3.32 22.97
N GLU A 67 -14.88 3.00 22.00
CA GLU A 67 -15.38 1.62 21.83
C GLU A 67 -14.23 0.65 21.53
N ILE A 68 -13.21 1.08 20.78
CA ILE A 68 -12.02 0.26 20.50
C ILE A 68 -11.22 0.03 21.78
N VAL A 69 -10.98 1.08 22.56
CA VAL A 69 -10.23 0.98 23.82
C VAL A 69 -10.97 0.11 24.84
N GLU A 70 -12.27 0.34 25.03
CA GLU A 70 -13.10 -0.45 25.94
C GLU A 70 -13.18 -1.92 25.52
N HIS A 71 -13.27 -2.19 24.22
CA HIS A 71 -13.24 -3.55 23.70
C HIS A 71 -11.89 -4.23 23.96
N ALA A 72 -10.79 -3.48 23.81
CA ALA A 72 -9.45 -3.98 24.12
C ALA A 72 -9.34 -4.32 25.61
N ASP A 73 -9.76 -3.43 26.49
CA ASP A 73 -9.72 -3.65 27.94
C ASP A 73 -10.58 -4.86 28.37
N LYS A 74 -11.73 -5.10 27.72
CA LYS A 74 -12.57 -6.28 27.98
C LYS A 74 -11.91 -7.60 27.57
N GLU A 75 -11.11 -7.62 26.50
CA GLU A 75 -10.44 -8.84 26.02
C GLU A 75 -9.03 -9.03 26.60
N LYS A 76 -8.54 -8.08 27.42
CA LYS A 76 -7.21 -8.14 28.05
C LYS A 76 -6.97 -9.46 28.77
N ASP A 77 -7.94 -9.88 29.60
CA ASP A 77 -7.82 -11.08 30.42
C ASP A 77 -7.85 -12.35 29.57
N SER A 78 -8.67 -12.38 28.51
CA SER A 78 -8.71 -13.48 27.54
C SER A 78 -7.40 -13.65 26.77
N LEU A 79 -6.67 -12.54 26.55
CA LEU A 79 -5.37 -12.54 25.89
C LEU A 79 -4.19 -12.76 26.85
N ARG A 80 -4.45 -12.91 28.16
CA ARG A 80 -3.43 -13.01 29.22
C ARG A 80 -2.39 -11.89 29.14
N LEU A 81 -2.83 -10.66 28.87
CA LEU A 81 -1.95 -9.50 28.74
C LEU A 81 -1.82 -8.78 30.07
N GLU A 82 -0.58 -8.56 30.54
CA GLU A 82 -0.34 -7.78 31.75
C GLU A 82 -0.62 -6.28 31.53
N THR A 83 -0.32 -5.78 30.33
CA THR A 83 -0.45 -4.37 29.96
C THR A 83 -1.84 -4.04 29.42
N SER A 84 -2.54 -3.07 30.00
CA SER A 84 -3.80 -2.55 29.44
C SER A 84 -3.58 -1.83 28.12
N ALA A 85 -4.61 -1.83 27.28
CA ALA A 85 -4.58 -1.16 25.99
C ALA A 85 -4.77 0.35 26.18
N ASN A 86 -3.73 1.05 26.62
CA ASN A 86 -3.78 2.50 26.78
C ASN A 86 -4.25 3.16 25.46
N PRO A 87 -5.17 4.13 25.49
CA PRO A 87 -5.58 4.93 24.32
C PRO A 87 -4.44 5.36 23.40
N LYS A 88 -3.29 5.75 23.96
CA LYS A 88 -2.12 6.15 23.16
C LYS A 88 -1.55 4.96 22.36
N LEU A 89 -1.40 3.81 23.00
CA LEU A 89 -0.93 2.58 22.37
C LEU A 89 -1.86 2.15 21.24
N VAL A 90 -3.17 2.13 21.48
CA VAL A 90 -4.17 1.78 20.47
C VAL A 90 -4.11 2.73 19.27
N GLY A 91 -4.01 4.03 19.52
CA GLY A 91 -3.86 5.03 18.45
C GLY A 91 -2.59 4.84 17.61
N ASP A 92 -1.46 4.57 18.26
CA ASP A 92 -0.18 4.32 17.60
C ASP A 92 -0.23 3.03 16.77
N LEU A 93 -0.88 1.98 17.29
CA LEU A 93 -1.05 0.71 16.59
C LEU A 93 -1.98 0.82 15.38
N ILE A 94 -3.11 1.53 15.50
CA ILE A 94 -4.02 1.81 14.37
C ILE A 94 -3.26 2.53 13.26
N SER A 95 -2.48 3.56 13.63
CA SER A 95 -1.67 4.32 12.66
C SER A 95 -0.60 3.44 12.01
N ALA A 96 0.07 2.57 12.77
CA ALA A 96 1.06 1.65 12.22
C ALA A 96 0.45 0.59 11.29
N LEU A 97 -0.77 0.13 11.59
CA LEU A 97 -1.46 -0.92 10.85
C LEU A 97 -2.07 -0.44 9.54
N TRP A 98 -2.72 0.73 9.54
CA TRP A 98 -3.51 1.20 8.39
C TRP A 98 -3.02 2.53 7.82
N GLY A 99 -2.09 3.22 8.47
CA GLY A 99 -1.52 4.49 8.01
C GLY A 99 -2.60 5.52 7.68
N ASP A 100 -2.42 6.22 6.57
CA ASP A 100 -3.31 7.28 6.10
C ASP A 100 -4.69 6.80 5.63
N LYS A 101 -4.89 5.47 5.52
CA LYS A 101 -6.19 4.90 5.12
C LYS A 101 -7.26 5.13 6.17
N VAL A 102 -6.87 5.21 7.43
CA VAL A 102 -7.75 5.49 8.57
C VAL A 102 -7.41 6.85 9.15
N LYS A 103 -8.42 7.59 9.63
CA LYS A 103 -8.20 8.93 10.19
C LYS A 103 -8.92 9.10 11.52
N LYS A 104 -8.19 9.55 12.54
CA LYS A 104 -8.79 9.98 13.79
C LYS A 104 -9.49 11.32 13.57
N VAL A 105 -10.79 11.37 13.81
CA VAL A 105 -11.62 12.56 13.59
C VAL A 105 -12.49 12.82 14.82
N ARG A 106 -12.93 14.06 14.99
CA ARG A 106 -14.00 14.40 15.94
C ARG A 106 -15.33 14.52 15.19
N ARG A 107 -16.38 13.87 15.70
CA ARG A 107 -17.73 13.86 15.10
C ARG A 107 -18.79 14.02 16.19
N GLY A 108 -19.95 14.54 15.82
CA GLY A 108 -21.04 14.88 16.75
C GLY A 108 -21.33 16.39 16.79
N GLN A 109 -22.34 16.77 17.56
CA GLN A 109 -22.69 18.17 17.79
C GLN A 109 -21.51 18.90 18.45
N ARG A 110 -21.43 20.23 18.28
CA ARG A 110 -20.25 21.04 18.66
C ARG A 110 -19.81 20.85 20.12
N ILE A 111 -20.76 20.57 21.01
CA ILE A 111 -20.57 20.42 22.45
C ILE A 111 -20.17 18.97 22.82
N ASP A 112 -20.71 17.96 22.12
CA ASP A 112 -20.52 16.53 22.44
C ASP A 112 -19.69 15.78 21.39
N ARG A 113 -18.65 16.43 20.86
CA ARG A 113 -17.82 15.83 19.82
C ARG A 113 -17.03 14.64 20.38
N LYS A 114 -17.35 13.43 19.91
CA LYS A 114 -16.63 12.20 20.23
C LYS A 114 -15.49 11.96 19.25
N TYR A 115 -14.42 11.31 19.72
CA TYR A 115 -13.35 10.84 18.86
C TYR A 115 -13.79 9.57 18.15
N CYS A 116 -13.66 9.55 16.84
CA CYS A 116 -13.94 8.41 15.99
C CYS A 116 -12.71 8.08 15.13
N VAL A 117 -12.62 6.84 14.67
CA VAL A 117 -11.70 6.43 13.62
C VAL A 117 -12.52 6.22 12.34
N LEU A 118 -12.26 7.06 11.35
CA LEU A 118 -12.86 6.98 10.02
C LEU A 118 -12.16 5.90 9.19
N ASN A 119 -12.92 5.26 8.30
CA ASN A 119 -12.57 4.14 7.44
C ASN A 119 -12.19 2.85 8.19
N LEU A 120 -12.63 2.72 9.44
CA LEU A 120 -12.39 1.54 10.27
C LEU A 120 -13.74 1.06 10.83
N ILE A 121 -14.02 -0.22 10.67
CA ILE A 121 -15.21 -0.88 11.24
C ILE A 121 -14.77 -2.04 12.10
N ARG A 122 -15.52 -2.31 13.17
CA ARG A 122 -15.42 -3.59 13.87
C ARG A 122 -15.85 -4.68 12.90
N LYS A 123 -15.03 -5.71 12.73
CA LYS A 123 -15.45 -6.95 12.09
C LYS A 123 -16.60 -7.47 12.95
N GLN A 124 -17.83 -7.41 12.44
CA GLN A 124 -18.91 -8.15 13.09
C GLN A 124 -18.45 -9.60 13.09
N GLY A 125 -18.40 -10.21 14.26
CA GLY A 125 -18.26 -11.65 14.37
C GLY A 125 -19.47 -12.25 13.68
N GLN A 126 -19.37 -12.47 12.38
CA GLN A 126 -20.23 -13.45 11.75
C GLN A 126 -19.83 -14.73 12.45
N THR A 127 -20.67 -15.15 13.39
CA THR A 127 -20.69 -16.50 13.92
C THR A 127 -21.13 -17.39 12.77
N VAL A 128 -20.29 -17.49 11.73
CA VAL A 128 -20.42 -18.54 10.73
C VAL A 128 -20.12 -19.79 11.53
N GLN A 129 -21.19 -20.51 11.88
CA GLN A 129 -21.04 -21.85 12.39
C GLN A 129 -20.22 -22.59 11.33
N PRO A 130 -19.04 -23.09 11.71
CA PRO A 130 -18.22 -23.79 10.76
C PRO A 130 -19.02 -25.02 10.32
N PRO A 131 -19.09 -25.31 9.01
CA PRO A 131 -19.92 -26.39 8.53
C PRO A 131 -19.36 -27.73 9.05
N ASP A 132 -20.22 -28.69 9.39
CA ASP A 132 -19.83 -29.91 10.09
C ASP A 132 -19.22 -30.95 9.13
N TYR A 133 -17.89 -30.94 8.99
CA TYR A 133 -17.10 -31.82 8.10
C TYR A 133 -15.77 -32.22 8.76
N ASP A 134 -15.15 -33.30 8.29
CA ASP A 134 -13.82 -33.73 8.79
C ASP A 134 -12.75 -32.64 8.65
N VAL A 135 -12.73 -31.93 7.51
CA VAL A 135 -11.83 -30.79 7.25
C VAL A 135 -12.03 -29.67 8.27
N THR A 136 -13.25 -29.51 8.78
CA THR A 136 -13.57 -28.52 9.82
C THR A 136 -12.94 -28.88 11.16
N ASN A 137 -12.90 -30.17 11.50
CA ASN A 137 -12.24 -30.62 12.73
C ASN A 137 -10.74 -30.33 12.65
N ASP A 138 -10.08 -30.68 11.55
CA ASP A 138 -8.65 -30.39 11.35
C ASP A 138 -8.36 -28.89 11.38
N PHE A 139 -9.23 -28.07 10.76
CA PHE A 139 -9.12 -26.60 10.80
C PHE A 139 -9.25 -26.07 12.23
N GLN A 140 -10.23 -26.55 13.00
CA GLN A 140 -10.42 -26.15 14.39
C GLN A 140 -9.28 -26.62 15.30
N GLN A 141 -8.73 -27.81 15.05
CA GLN A 141 -7.55 -28.30 15.74
C GLN A 141 -6.36 -27.37 15.47
N LEU A 142 -6.10 -27.01 14.21
CA LEU A 142 -5.05 -26.05 13.88
C LEU A 142 -5.28 -24.67 14.54
N ALA A 143 -6.52 -24.19 14.57
CA ALA A 143 -6.87 -22.94 15.24
C ALA A 143 -6.50 -22.97 16.74
N LYS A 144 -6.83 -24.06 17.42
CA LYS A 144 -6.57 -24.26 18.87
C LYS A 144 -5.14 -24.70 19.19
N ASN A 145 -4.41 -25.24 18.21
CA ASN A 145 -3.08 -25.80 18.44
C ASN A 145 -2.03 -24.69 18.57
N ASP A 146 -1.71 -24.32 19.81
CA ASP A 146 -0.66 -23.34 20.12
C ASP A 146 0.76 -23.92 20.03
N THR A 147 0.89 -25.24 19.82
CA THR A 147 2.18 -25.92 19.61
C THR A 147 2.57 -26.06 18.14
N PHE A 148 1.69 -25.64 17.22
CA PHE A 148 1.99 -25.61 15.78
C PHE A 148 3.24 -24.76 15.52
N GLN A 149 4.27 -25.37 14.93
CA GLN A 149 5.56 -24.71 14.74
C GLN A 149 5.46 -23.69 13.62
N LEU A 150 5.53 -22.41 13.98
CA LEU A 150 5.60 -21.32 13.03
C LEU A 150 7.05 -20.99 12.69
N PRO A 151 7.36 -20.63 11.43
CA PRO A 151 8.66 -20.08 11.10
C PRO A 151 8.95 -18.83 11.93
N ILE A 152 10.24 -18.56 12.19
CA ILE A 152 10.67 -17.46 13.04
C ILE A 152 10.06 -16.13 12.56
N GLY A 153 9.44 -15.39 13.49
CA GLY A 153 8.84 -14.07 13.22
C GLY A 153 7.40 -14.10 12.70
N TRP A 154 6.82 -15.29 12.46
CA TRP A 154 5.41 -15.46 12.12
C TRP A 154 4.54 -15.55 13.37
N TYR A 155 3.30 -15.08 13.24
CA TYR A 155 2.30 -15.10 14.30
C TYR A 155 0.97 -15.64 13.76
N LYS A 156 0.33 -16.54 14.51
CA LYS A 156 -1.01 -17.05 14.22
C LYS A 156 -2.06 -16.15 14.86
N VAL A 157 -3.09 -15.78 14.10
CA VAL A 157 -4.23 -14.98 14.54
C VAL A 157 -5.51 -15.69 14.11
N VAL A 158 -6.32 -16.14 15.07
CA VAL A 158 -7.62 -16.74 14.75
C VAL A 158 -8.64 -15.60 14.62
N ASP A 159 -8.97 -15.21 13.39
CA ASP A 159 -9.94 -14.14 13.12
C ASP A 159 -11.34 -14.56 13.60
N ASN A 160 -11.80 -15.73 13.16
CA ASN A 160 -13.09 -16.33 13.51
C ASN A 160 -13.01 -17.88 13.33
N PRO A 161 -14.06 -18.65 13.67
CA PRO A 161 -14.03 -20.11 13.60
C PRO A 161 -13.73 -20.71 12.21
N CYS A 162 -13.93 -19.92 11.15
CA CYS A 162 -13.68 -20.32 9.76
C CYS A 162 -12.48 -19.59 9.14
N ARG A 163 -11.70 -18.83 9.92
CA ARG A 163 -10.65 -17.97 9.38
C ARG A 163 -9.46 -17.83 10.32
N ILE A 164 -8.29 -18.20 9.82
CA ILE A 164 -7.00 -18.08 10.51
C ILE A 164 -6.09 -17.22 9.64
N SER A 165 -5.40 -16.26 10.25
CA SER A 165 -4.43 -15.40 9.57
C SER A 165 -3.05 -15.61 10.18
N PHE A 166 -2.07 -15.92 9.34
CA PHE A 166 -0.66 -15.98 9.72
C PHE A 166 0.03 -14.71 9.27
N VAL A 167 0.66 -13.99 10.18
CA VAL A 167 1.19 -12.64 9.91
C VAL A 167 2.68 -12.58 10.20
N HIS A 168 3.44 -12.05 9.24
CA HIS A 168 4.88 -11.79 9.35
C HIS A 168 5.17 -10.30 9.14
N PRO A 169 5.70 -9.59 10.15
CA PRO A 169 6.17 -8.21 10.01
C PRO A 169 7.45 -8.10 9.18
N GLU A 170 7.40 -7.38 8.05
CA GLU A 170 8.61 -7.12 7.26
C GLU A 170 9.44 -5.99 7.88
N PRO A 171 10.77 -5.96 7.65
CA PRO A 171 11.66 -4.87 8.07
C PRO A 171 11.60 -3.66 7.11
N LEU A 172 10.44 -3.43 6.49
CA LEU A 172 10.20 -2.41 5.47
C LEU A 172 8.95 -1.61 5.81
N GLU A 173 8.96 -0.33 5.45
CA GLU A 173 7.82 0.58 5.58
C GLU A 173 7.57 1.28 4.24
N PHE A 174 6.31 1.35 3.81
CA PHE A 174 5.89 2.00 2.58
C PHE A 174 4.77 2.99 2.86
N GLY A 175 4.93 4.26 2.46
CA GLY A 175 3.90 5.27 2.65
C GLY A 175 3.50 5.46 4.11
N ASN A 176 4.49 5.48 5.01
CA ASN A 176 4.32 5.52 6.46
C ASN A 176 3.59 4.32 7.10
N GLN A 177 3.41 3.23 6.35
CA GLN A 177 2.77 2.00 6.82
C GLN A 177 3.78 0.84 6.81
N ARG A 178 3.90 0.12 7.93
CA ARG A 178 4.78 -1.05 7.99
C ARG A 178 4.22 -2.15 7.10
N ILE A 179 5.12 -2.83 6.40
CA ILE A 179 4.77 -3.90 5.48
C ILE A 179 4.59 -5.19 6.26
N TYR A 180 3.56 -5.94 5.87
CA TYR A 180 3.26 -7.27 6.40
C TYR A 180 3.11 -8.26 5.26
N LYS A 181 3.55 -9.50 5.47
CA LYS A 181 3.02 -10.66 4.76
C LYS A 181 1.93 -11.24 5.64
N GLU A 182 0.75 -11.42 5.09
CA GLU A 182 -0.37 -12.05 5.77
C GLU A 182 -0.87 -13.20 4.89
N ILE A 183 -0.97 -14.39 5.46
CA ILE A 183 -1.59 -15.55 4.83
C ILE A 183 -2.91 -15.75 5.55
N VAL A 184 -4.00 -15.42 4.88
CA VAL A 184 -5.34 -15.69 5.36
C VAL A 184 -5.75 -17.06 4.83
N MET A 185 -6.14 -17.91 5.74
CA MET A 185 -6.67 -19.23 5.50
C MET A 185 -8.16 -19.20 5.84
N GLU A 186 -9.02 -19.53 4.87
CA GLU A 186 -10.47 -19.50 5.03
C GLU A 186 -11.07 -20.87 4.75
N LEU A 187 -11.97 -21.29 5.63
CA LEU A 187 -12.78 -22.50 5.45
C LEU A 187 -13.98 -22.14 4.57
N SER A 188 -14.03 -22.74 3.39
CA SER A 188 -15.13 -22.59 2.43
C SER A 188 -16.33 -23.47 2.85
N PRO A 189 -17.58 -23.03 2.55
CA PRO A 189 -18.77 -23.88 2.65
C PRO A 189 -18.66 -25.18 1.82
N GLU A 190 -17.84 -25.17 0.76
CA GLU A 190 -17.64 -26.29 -0.17
C GLU A 190 -16.62 -27.33 0.33
N LYS A 191 -16.39 -27.40 1.65
CA LYS A 191 -15.47 -28.35 2.32
C LYS A 191 -13.99 -28.18 1.96
N ASN A 192 -13.59 -27.00 1.50
CA ASN A 192 -12.22 -26.73 1.09
C ASN A 192 -11.60 -25.61 1.92
N VAL A 193 -10.27 -25.64 2.03
CA VAL A 193 -9.49 -24.53 2.58
C VAL A 193 -8.95 -23.70 1.43
N SER A 194 -9.24 -22.41 1.42
CA SER A 194 -8.61 -21.45 0.52
C SER A 194 -7.53 -20.66 1.23
N PHE A 195 -6.54 -20.21 0.46
CA PHE A 195 -5.44 -19.40 0.96
C PHE A 195 -5.32 -18.10 0.17
N ILE A 196 -5.28 -16.98 0.88
CA ILE A 196 -5.12 -15.65 0.35
C ILE A 196 -3.87 -15.04 0.96
N VAL A 197 -2.91 -14.64 0.13
CA VAL A 197 -1.74 -13.88 0.59
C VAL A 197 -2.01 -12.40 0.40
N LYS A 198 -1.76 -11.61 1.44
CA LYS A 198 -1.86 -10.16 1.43
C LYS A 198 -0.52 -9.53 1.76
N SER A 199 -0.14 -8.52 0.98
CA SER A 199 1.01 -7.68 1.28
C SER A 199 0.93 -6.34 0.55
N HIS A 200 1.44 -5.27 1.16
CA HIS A 200 1.48 -3.92 0.58
C HIS A 200 0.15 -3.45 -0.05
N SER A 201 -0.99 -3.79 0.57
CA SER A 201 -2.35 -3.50 0.04
C SER A 201 -2.77 -4.29 -1.21
N CYS A 202 -2.04 -5.31 -1.60
CA CYS A 202 -2.40 -6.23 -2.67
C CYS A 202 -2.78 -7.59 -2.08
N GLU A 203 -3.72 -8.27 -2.73
CA GLU A 203 -4.21 -9.59 -2.33
C GLU A 203 -4.02 -10.56 -3.50
N LEU A 204 -3.57 -11.78 -3.18
CA LEU A 204 -3.34 -12.85 -4.14
C LEU A 204 -3.98 -14.14 -3.63
N HIS A 205 -4.94 -14.66 -4.39
CA HIS A 205 -5.53 -15.97 -4.09
C HIS A 205 -4.60 -17.07 -4.62
N LEU A 206 -4.20 -18.02 -3.77
CA LEU A 206 -3.22 -19.06 -4.15
C LEU A 206 -3.77 -20.06 -5.18
N SER A 207 -5.09 -20.15 -5.35
CA SER A 207 -5.73 -20.84 -6.50
C SER A 207 -5.15 -20.39 -7.84
N THR A 208 -4.80 -19.11 -7.98
CA THR A 208 -4.25 -18.55 -9.23
C THR A 208 -2.85 -19.04 -9.56
N LEU A 209 -2.14 -19.60 -8.58
CA LEU A 209 -0.79 -20.13 -8.73
C LEU A 209 -0.75 -21.67 -8.86
N ASN A 210 -1.92 -22.33 -8.98
CA ASN A 210 -2.07 -23.78 -8.98
C ASN A 210 -1.49 -24.48 -7.73
N VAL A 211 -1.22 -23.75 -6.65
CA VAL A 211 -0.73 -24.32 -5.38
C VAL A 211 -1.75 -25.31 -4.80
N GLU A 212 -3.05 -25.03 -4.98
CA GLU A 212 -4.15 -25.90 -4.57
C GLU A 212 -4.07 -27.32 -5.14
N ARG A 213 -3.46 -27.49 -6.34
CA ARG A 213 -3.25 -28.83 -6.91
C ARG A 213 -2.15 -29.60 -6.18
N ILE A 214 -1.10 -28.90 -5.75
CA ILE A 214 0.06 -29.49 -5.06
C ILE A 214 -0.35 -29.94 -3.66
N VAL A 215 -1.22 -29.16 -3.00
CA VAL A 215 -1.62 -29.39 -1.61
C VAL A 215 -2.97 -30.08 -1.48
N LYS A 216 -3.53 -30.62 -2.57
CA LYS A 216 -4.90 -31.16 -2.60
C LYS A 216 -5.10 -32.28 -1.58
N ASP A 217 -4.18 -33.23 -1.57
CA ASP A 217 -4.28 -34.49 -0.82
C ASP A 217 -3.64 -34.43 0.58
N LEU A 218 -3.15 -33.25 0.99
CA LEU A 218 -2.54 -33.02 2.29
C LEU A 218 -3.60 -32.75 3.37
N THR A 219 -3.27 -32.98 4.63
CA THR A 219 -4.06 -32.53 5.79
C THR A 219 -4.02 -31.01 5.92
N VAL A 220 -4.97 -30.42 6.63
CA VAL A 220 -5.01 -28.96 6.84
C VAL A 220 -3.70 -28.39 7.43
N SER A 221 -3.08 -29.13 8.35
CA SER A 221 -1.79 -28.74 8.95
C SER A 221 -0.68 -28.74 7.90
N GLU A 222 -0.53 -29.82 7.14
CA GLU A 222 0.49 -29.96 6.10
C GLU A 222 0.31 -28.93 4.97
N LYS A 223 -0.94 -28.66 4.54
CA LYS A 223 -1.24 -27.59 3.59
C LYS A 223 -0.72 -26.25 4.10
N THR A 224 -0.95 -25.97 5.38
CA THR A 224 -0.54 -24.72 6.03
C THR A 224 0.98 -24.60 6.09
N GLU A 225 1.68 -25.68 6.44
CA GLU A 225 3.15 -25.71 6.47
C GLU A 225 3.75 -25.46 5.08
N VAL A 226 3.27 -26.16 4.05
CA VAL A 226 3.74 -25.97 2.66
C VAL A 226 3.50 -24.55 2.17
N VAL A 227 2.33 -23.98 2.49
CA VAL A 227 1.99 -22.60 2.11
C VAL A 227 2.87 -21.59 2.86
N LEU A 228 3.09 -21.79 4.17
CA LEU A 228 3.98 -20.95 4.97
C LEU A 228 5.40 -20.95 4.40
N ASP A 229 5.95 -22.13 4.11
CA ASP A 229 7.28 -22.29 3.53
C ASP A 229 7.38 -21.66 2.15
N PHE A 230 6.37 -21.85 1.29
CA PHE A 230 6.31 -21.19 -0.01
C PHE A 230 6.36 -19.66 0.12
N VAL A 231 5.56 -19.06 1.01
CA VAL A 231 5.51 -17.60 1.19
C VAL A 231 6.77 -17.06 1.87
N ASN A 232 7.37 -17.84 2.76
CA ASN A 232 8.59 -17.48 3.47
C ASN A 232 9.81 -17.46 2.52
N THR A 233 9.91 -18.47 1.64
CA THR A 233 10.98 -18.58 0.65
C THR A 233 10.79 -17.64 -0.54
N SER A 234 9.54 -17.31 -0.88
CA SER A 234 9.19 -16.42 -1.98
C SER A 234 9.69 -14.98 -1.79
N LYS A 235 10.11 -14.36 -2.90
CA LYS A 235 10.57 -12.96 -2.91
C LYS A 235 9.42 -12.03 -3.25
N LEU A 236 9.24 -10.98 -2.44
CA LEU A 236 8.22 -9.96 -2.68
C LEU A 236 8.63 -9.03 -3.84
N CYS A 237 7.67 -8.68 -4.65
CA CYS A 237 7.75 -7.59 -5.61
C CYS A 237 7.93 -6.29 -4.84
N LEU A 238 9.00 -5.55 -5.13
CA LEU A 238 9.27 -4.25 -4.49
C LEU A 238 8.72 -3.06 -5.29
N GLY A 239 7.83 -3.29 -6.25
CA GLY A 239 7.31 -2.23 -7.12
C GLY A 239 8.39 -1.64 -8.05
N CYS A 240 8.06 -0.53 -8.71
CA CYS A 240 8.99 0.20 -9.58
C CYS A 240 9.54 1.45 -8.89
N ILE A 241 10.82 1.73 -9.09
CA ILE A 241 11.49 2.94 -8.57
C ILE A 241 11.06 4.16 -9.40
N LEU A 242 10.81 5.26 -8.71
CA LEU A 242 10.47 6.56 -9.26
C LEU A 242 11.55 7.58 -8.88
N PRO A 243 11.92 8.49 -9.79
CA PRO A 243 12.75 9.62 -9.44
C PRO A 243 12.00 10.61 -8.53
N GLU A 244 12.75 11.42 -7.79
CA GLU A 244 12.28 12.17 -6.62
C GLU A 244 11.18 13.21 -6.91
N ASP A 245 11.09 13.72 -8.14
CA ASP A 245 10.23 14.88 -8.47
C ASP A 245 8.99 14.55 -9.33
N ASP A 246 8.75 13.28 -9.67
CA ASP A 246 7.72 12.96 -10.67
C ASP A 246 6.47 12.33 -10.04
N SER A 247 5.40 13.11 -9.97
CA SER A 247 4.07 12.56 -9.74
C SER A 247 3.67 11.69 -10.94
N ILE A 248 3.59 10.37 -10.74
CA ILE A 248 3.18 9.48 -11.82
C ILE A 248 1.72 9.78 -12.20
N ARG A 249 1.54 10.35 -13.38
CA ARG A 249 0.25 10.37 -14.07
C ARG A 249 0.20 9.18 -15.03
N SER A 250 -0.10 8.01 -14.50
CA SER A 250 -0.31 6.75 -15.25
C SER A 250 -1.79 6.40 -15.27
N LEU A 251 -2.27 5.88 -16.40
CA LEU A 251 -3.62 5.33 -16.53
C LEU A 251 -3.76 3.99 -15.80
N ILE A 252 -2.65 3.31 -15.52
CA ILE A 252 -2.65 2.07 -14.75
C ILE A 252 -2.84 2.46 -13.28
N PRO A 253 -3.89 1.98 -12.61
CA PRO A 253 -4.08 2.27 -11.19
C PRO A 253 -2.90 1.73 -10.38
N HIS A 254 -2.34 2.58 -9.53
CA HIS A 254 -1.15 2.28 -8.74
C HIS A 254 -1.13 3.14 -7.48
N GLN A 255 -0.39 2.67 -6.47
CA GLN A 255 -0.10 3.40 -5.24
C GLN A 255 1.36 3.85 -5.27
N THR A 256 1.60 5.12 -4.97
CA THR A 256 2.94 5.71 -4.84
C THR A 256 3.25 5.98 -3.38
N GLY A 257 4.51 5.82 -2.98
CA GLY A 257 4.94 6.15 -1.63
C GLY A 257 6.43 5.96 -1.45
N VAL A 258 6.93 6.46 -0.32
CA VAL A 258 8.33 6.26 0.08
C VAL A 258 8.48 4.88 0.70
N LEU A 259 9.37 4.06 0.14
CA LEU A 259 9.84 2.81 0.74
C LEU A 259 11.10 3.10 1.57
N LYS A 260 11.11 2.67 2.83
CA LYS A 260 12.26 2.77 3.74
C LYS A 260 12.50 1.49 4.51
N THR A 261 13.75 1.20 4.81
CA THR A 261 14.16 0.04 5.61
C THR A 261 14.15 0.41 7.09
N LEU A 262 13.63 -0.48 7.94
CA LEU A 262 13.55 -0.25 9.38
C LEU A 262 14.82 -0.67 10.13
N ASN A 263 15.63 -1.55 9.54
CA ASN A 263 16.81 -2.13 10.18
C ASN A 263 18.09 -1.30 9.97
N ASN A 264 18.24 -0.62 8.82
CA ASN A 264 19.43 0.16 8.47
C ASN A 264 19.02 1.57 8.01
N SER A 265 19.47 2.59 8.72
CA SER A 265 19.22 4.00 8.39
C SER A 265 20.03 4.52 7.19
N GLU A 266 21.02 3.75 6.72
CA GLU A 266 21.88 4.11 5.58
C GLU A 266 21.26 3.80 4.21
N VAL A 267 20.18 2.99 4.16
CA VAL A 267 19.51 2.70 2.90
C VAL A 267 18.65 3.89 2.51
N LEU A 268 19.05 4.56 1.42
CA LEU A 268 18.32 5.65 0.79
C LEU A 268 16.83 5.34 0.68
N THR A 269 16.02 6.26 1.18
CA THR A 269 14.56 6.25 0.99
C THR A 269 14.26 6.31 -0.50
N GLN A 270 13.45 5.38 -1.00
CA GLN A 270 13.14 5.31 -2.42
C GLN A 270 11.66 5.56 -2.68
N ASN A 271 11.36 6.51 -3.56
CA ASN A 271 10.01 6.65 -4.08
C ASN A 271 9.69 5.45 -4.97
N ARG A 272 8.61 4.74 -4.63
CA ARG A 272 8.20 3.53 -5.33
C ARG A 272 6.73 3.59 -5.72
N ALA A 273 6.39 2.90 -6.80
CA ALA A 273 5.03 2.64 -7.19
C ALA A 273 4.71 1.14 -7.28
N PHE A 274 3.56 0.78 -6.73
CA PHE A 274 2.99 -0.55 -6.81
C PHE A 274 1.72 -0.50 -7.66
N SER A 275 1.63 -1.33 -8.69
CA SER A 275 0.35 -1.51 -9.40
C SER A 275 -0.70 -2.05 -8.44
N SER A 276 -1.95 -1.58 -8.57
CA SER A 276 -3.07 -2.16 -7.81
C SER A 276 -3.31 -3.65 -8.11
N LYS A 277 -2.75 -4.15 -9.23
CA LYS A 277 -2.79 -5.56 -9.64
C LYS A 277 -1.43 -6.24 -9.47
N CYS A 278 -0.63 -5.83 -8.48
CA CYS A 278 0.68 -6.46 -8.22
C CYS A 278 0.53 -7.98 -8.04
N GLN A 279 1.44 -8.75 -8.62
CA GLN A 279 1.44 -10.23 -8.49
C GLN A 279 2.04 -10.73 -7.17
N LEU A 280 2.40 -9.82 -6.25
CA LEU A 280 3.07 -10.04 -4.96
C LEU A 280 4.43 -10.73 -5.03
N PHE A 281 4.55 -11.88 -5.67
CA PHE A 281 5.78 -12.66 -5.73
C PHE A 281 6.51 -12.48 -7.06
N VAL A 282 7.84 -12.59 -6.99
CA VAL A 282 8.75 -12.53 -8.15
C VAL A 282 9.82 -13.62 -8.03
N CYS A 283 10.32 -14.09 -9.17
CA CYS A 283 11.36 -15.12 -9.21
C CYS A 283 12.73 -14.64 -8.68
N TYR A 284 13.00 -13.33 -8.75
CA TYR A 284 14.29 -12.76 -8.38
C TYR A 284 14.13 -11.64 -7.36
N ALA A 285 14.93 -11.68 -6.29
CA ALA A 285 14.97 -10.63 -5.28
C ALA A 285 15.30 -9.26 -5.93
N GLY A 286 14.66 -8.21 -5.44
CA GLY A 286 14.86 -6.85 -5.95
C GLY A 286 14.15 -6.52 -7.27
N LYS A 287 13.51 -7.50 -7.95
CA LYS A 287 12.77 -7.25 -9.19
C LYS A 287 11.30 -6.87 -8.96
N GLN A 288 10.71 -6.27 -9.98
CA GLN A 288 9.31 -5.92 -10.06
C GLN A 288 8.54 -6.95 -10.90
N CYS A 289 7.29 -7.23 -10.53
CA CYS A 289 6.43 -8.10 -11.33
C CYS A 289 6.03 -7.44 -12.67
N SER A 290 5.44 -8.23 -13.58
CA SER A 290 4.99 -7.77 -14.91
C SER A 290 4.04 -6.56 -14.83
N LYS A 291 3.13 -6.55 -13.85
CA LYS A 291 2.14 -5.49 -13.65
C LYS A 291 2.77 -4.19 -13.15
N CYS A 292 3.68 -4.27 -12.19
CA CYS A 292 4.49 -3.12 -11.76
C CYS A 292 5.44 -2.65 -12.87
N SER A 293 5.96 -3.56 -13.69
CA SER A 293 6.74 -3.21 -14.87
C SER A 293 5.94 -2.42 -15.90
N GLY A 294 4.64 -2.69 -16.06
CA GLY A 294 3.76 -1.91 -16.92
C GLY A 294 3.65 -0.45 -16.47
N VAL A 295 3.59 -0.21 -15.15
CA VAL A 295 3.62 1.14 -14.56
C VAL A 295 4.94 1.83 -14.90
N SER A 296 6.07 1.15 -14.67
CA SER A 296 7.40 1.66 -15.00
C SER A 296 7.57 1.99 -16.49
N ARG A 297 7.09 1.14 -17.40
CA ARG A 297 7.16 1.39 -18.85
C ARG A 297 6.34 2.60 -19.28
N THR A 298 5.12 2.72 -18.76
CA THR A 298 4.27 3.89 -19.01
C THR A 298 4.96 5.18 -18.54
N TYR A 299 5.60 5.11 -17.37
CA TYR A 299 6.38 6.20 -16.82
C TYR A 299 7.58 6.57 -17.71
N LYS A 300 8.45 5.60 -18.04
CA LYS A 300 9.63 5.80 -18.90
C LYS A 300 9.26 6.36 -20.27
N ARG A 301 8.18 5.86 -20.88
CA ARG A 301 7.69 6.35 -22.18
C ARG A 301 7.23 7.80 -22.09
N ARG A 302 6.57 8.19 -21.00
CA ARG A 302 6.15 9.58 -20.78
C ARG A 302 7.34 10.50 -20.51
N LYS A 303 8.27 10.07 -19.68
CA LYS A 303 9.50 10.80 -19.37
C LYS A 303 10.33 11.01 -20.63
N GLY A 304 10.59 9.94 -21.39
CA GLY A 304 11.31 10.00 -22.66
C GLY A 304 10.70 11.01 -23.62
N ARG A 305 9.37 10.98 -23.82
CA ARG A 305 8.67 11.97 -24.67
C ARG A 305 8.84 13.42 -24.22
N ARG A 306 8.83 13.68 -22.90
CA ARG A 306 9.06 15.03 -22.35
C ARG A 306 10.50 15.49 -22.59
N GLU A 307 11.46 14.60 -22.43
CA GLU A 307 12.89 14.90 -22.53
C GLU A 307 13.35 15.01 -23.99
N THR A 308 12.81 14.21 -24.90
CA THR A 308 13.15 14.25 -26.33
C THR A 308 12.43 15.35 -27.10
N GLY A 309 11.46 16.03 -26.47
CA GLY A 309 10.67 17.07 -27.13
C GLY A 309 9.90 16.58 -28.37
N GLU A 310 9.64 15.27 -28.46
CA GLU A 310 8.91 14.68 -29.58
C GLU A 310 7.57 15.41 -29.73
N SER A 311 7.38 16.06 -30.89
CA SER A 311 6.17 16.82 -31.15
C SER A 311 4.97 15.89 -31.10
N PHE A 312 4.01 16.22 -30.23
CA PHE A 312 2.76 15.49 -30.20
C PHE A 312 2.06 15.72 -31.54
N HIS A 313 1.68 14.63 -32.20
CA HIS A 313 0.87 14.70 -33.41
C HIS A 313 -0.32 15.64 -33.18
N LYS A 314 -0.66 16.48 -34.16
CA LYS A 314 -1.75 17.48 -34.10
C LYS A 314 -3.13 16.90 -33.68
N HIS A 315 -3.32 15.59 -33.85
CA HIS A 315 -4.52 14.85 -33.44
C HIS A 315 -4.32 13.98 -32.18
N CYS A 316 -3.25 14.20 -31.42
CA CYS A 316 -3.01 13.51 -30.16
C CYS A 316 -4.12 13.88 -29.15
N ASN A 317 -4.62 12.88 -28.44
CA ASN A 317 -5.62 13.12 -27.40
C ASN A 317 -5.02 14.05 -26.33
N LYS A 318 -5.68 15.20 -26.12
CA LYS A 318 -5.25 16.28 -25.20
C LYS A 318 -4.99 15.80 -23.76
N ARG A 319 -5.56 14.66 -23.35
CA ARG A 319 -5.29 14.02 -22.04
C ARG A 319 -3.81 13.67 -21.82
N TYR A 320 -3.04 13.52 -22.90
CA TYR A 320 -1.62 13.17 -22.82
C TYR A 320 -0.69 14.38 -22.79
N LEU A 321 -1.22 15.59 -23.05
CA LEU A 321 -0.47 16.83 -23.05
C LEU A 321 -0.35 17.42 -21.64
N THR A 322 0.73 18.15 -21.39
CA THR A 322 0.86 19.03 -20.23
C THR A 322 0.01 20.29 -20.40
N LYS A 323 -0.19 21.05 -19.32
CA LYS A 323 -0.97 22.29 -19.37
C LYS A 323 -0.34 23.27 -20.37
N ASP A 324 0.98 23.40 -20.35
CA ASP A 324 1.72 24.34 -21.19
C ASP A 324 1.69 23.92 -22.67
N GLU A 325 1.78 22.62 -22.97
CA GLU A 325 1.63 22.08 -24.33
C GLU A 325 0.21 22.29 -24.90
N ILE A 326 -0.83 22.16 -24.07
CA ILE A 326 -2.21 22.48 -24.48
C ILE A 326 -2.32 23.98 -24.80
N PHE A 327 -1.68 24.84 -24.00
CA PHE A 327 -1.66 26.27 -24.27
C PHE A 327 -0.95 26.61 -25.58
N GLN A 328 0.18 25.97 -25.89
CA GLN A 328 0.89 26.16 -27.15
C GLN A 328 0.03 25.73 -28.36
N GLN A 329 -0.59 24.56 -28.32
CA GLN A 329 -1.48 24.12 -29.41
C GLN A 329 -2.67 25.06 -29.61
N LEU A 330 -3.25 25.58 -28.52
CA LEU A 330 -4.34 26.55 -28.61
C LEU A 330 -3.88 27.88 -29.19
N GLN A 331 -2.66 28.33 -28.88
CA GLN A 331 -2.08 29.54 -29.49
C GLN A 331 -1.81 29.35 -30.99
N GLU A 332 -1.28 28.19 -31.40
CA GLU A 332 -1.06 27.87 -32.81
C GLU A 332 -2.38 27.78 -33.59
N GLN A 333 -3.41 27.13 -33.03
CA GLN A 333 -4.75 27.12 -33.64
C GLN A 333 -5.32 28.54 -33.79
N ARG A 334 -5.18 29.39 -32.77
CA ARG A 334 -5.63 30.79 -32.86
C ARG A 334 -4.88 31.58 -33.93
N LYS A 335 -3.57 31.34 -34.10
CA LYS A 335 -2.76 31.97 -35.16
C LYS A 335 -3.18 31.50 -36.55
N LEU A 336 -3.45 30.20 -36.72
CA LEU A 336 -3.91 29.64 -37.99
C LEU A 336 -5.30 30.16 -38.38
N ASN A 337 -6.24 30.23 -37.43
CA ASN A 337 -7.56 30.79 -37.70
C ASN A 337 -7.47 32.26 -38.13
N ARG A 338 -6.66 33.07 -37.45
CA ARG A 338 -6.44 34.48 -37.83
C ARG A 338 -5.88 34.62 -39.25
N LYS A 339 -4.93 33.77 -39.65
CA LYS A 339 -4.40 33.78 -41.02
C LYS A 339 -5.46 33.42 -42.05
N HIS A 340 -6.25 32.39 -41.77
CA HIS A 340 -7.32 31.96 -42.67
C HIS A 340 -8.46 32.99 -42.78
N ASP A 341 -8.75 33.72 -41.71
CA ASP A 341 -9.73 34.82 -41.76
C ASP A 341 -9.19 36.01 -42.58
N GLN A 342 -7.88 36.26 -42.52
CA GLN A 342 -7.21 37.32 -43.28
C GLN A 342 -7.10 36.99 -44.78
N GLU A 343 -6.78 35.74 -45.13
CA GLU A 343 -6.79 35.24 -46.52
C GLU A 343 -8.19 35.28 -47.14
N LYS A 344 -9.26 35.13 -46.34
CA LYS A 344 -10.65 35.28 -46.79
C LYS A 344 -11.08 36.73 -47.03
N GLU A 345 -10.46 37.70 -46.35
CA GLU A 345 -10.68 39.12 -46.59
C GLU A 345 -9.92 39.59 -47.85
N ASP A 346 -8.75 39.03 -48.12
CA ASP A 346 -7.93 39.36 -49.30
C ASP A 346 -8.51 38.79 -50.62
N ASP A 347 -9.23 37.65 -50.57
CA ASP A 347 -9.92 37.06 -51.74
C ASP A 347 -11.24 37.79 -52.12
N GLN A 348 -11.66 38.82 -51.36
CA GLN A 348 -12.88 39.62 -51.62
C GLN A 348 -12.63 41.01 -52.24
N SER A 349 -11.54 41.20 -52.98
CA SER A 349 -11.39 42.37 -53.87
C SER A 349 -10.60 42.00 -55.12
N PRO A 350 -11.09 42.32 -56.34
CA PRO A 350 -11.22 43.72 -56.77
C PRO A 350 -12.39 44.06 -57.72
N GLY A 351 -12.65 45.36 -57.88
CA GLY A 351 -12.77 45.94 -59.23
C GLY A 351 -14.13 46.48 -59.67
N SER A 352 -14.17 47.80 -59.80
CA SER A 352 -15.16 48.71 -60.39
C SER A 352 -15.56 48.47 -61.86
N GLU A 353 -16.84 48.78 -62.10
CA GLU A 353 -17.45 49.53 -63.23
C GLU A 353 -17.71 48.89 -64.63
N ASP A 354 -18.98 49.08 -65.01
CA ASP A 354 -19.60 49.28 -66.33
C ASP A 354 -19.94 48.10 -67.27
N GLY A 355 -21.24 48.02 -67.62
CA GLY A 355 -21.77 47.23 -68.73
C GLY A 355 -23.27 46.95 -68.63
N GLU A 356 -24.08 47.85 -69.19
CA GLU A 356 -25.54 47.77 -69.36
C GLU A 356 -26.07 46.41 -69.89
N SER A 357 -27.22 45.96 -69.40
CA SER A 357 -28.44 45.76 -70.24
C SER A 357 -29.58 45.07 -69.49
N ASN A 358 -30.69 45.81 -69.39
CA ASN A 358 -32.10 45.44 -69.43
C ASN A 358 -32.60 44.12 -68.84
N THR A 359 -33.44 44.33 -67.83
CA THR A 359 -34.66 43.59 -67.48
C THR A 359 -35.50 43.17 -68.69
N SER A 360 -35.97 41.92 -68.69
CA SER A 360 -37.42 41.60 -68.69
C SER A 360 -37.64 40.08 -68.68
N ASP A 361 -38.41 39.64 -67.68
CA ASP A 361 -39.50 38.64 -67.78
C ASP A 361 -39.14 37.19 -68.16
N ASP A 362 -39.78 36.13 -67.70
CA ASP A 362 -40.94 35.89 -66.83
C ASP A 362 -40.96 34.36 -66.59
N SER A 363 -41.68 33.93 -65.54
CA SER A 363 -42.28 32.59 -65.31
C SER A 363 -41.40 31.33 -65.44
N GLY A 364 -41.50 30.30 -64.60
CA GLY A 364 -42.40 29.98 -63.52
C GLY A 364 -41.92 28.64 -62.95
N THR A 365 -42.03 28.49 -61.64
CA THR A 365 -42.11 27.18 -60.98
C THR A 365 -43.34 26.45 -61.49
N GLU A 366 -43.19 25.17 -61.82
CA GLU A 366 -44.14 24.08 -61.52
C GLU A 366 -43.39 22.77 -61.80
N GLU A 367 -43.19 21.96 -60.76
CA GLU A 367 -43.84 20.64 -60.62
C GLU A 367 -43.13 19.55 -61.44
N GLU A 368 -42.95 18.30 -61.04
CA GLU A 368 -43.14 17.47 -59.85
C GLU A 368 -42.61 16.09 -60.34
N LYS A 369 -42.08 15.25 -59.43
CA LYS A 369 -41.94 13.77 -59.57
C LYS A 369 -40.92 13.26 -60.62
N ASP A 370 -40.09 12.26 -60.36
CA ASP A 370 -40.05 11.15 -59.39
C ASP A 370 -38.63 10.92 -58.83
#